data_AF-A0AAV5JUX4-F1
#
_entry.id   AF-A0AAV5JUX4-F1
#
_cell.length_a   1.000
_cell.length_b   1.000
_cell.length_c   1.000
_cell.angle_alpha   90.00
_cell.angle_beta   90.00
_cell.angle_gamma   90.00
#
_symmetry.space_group_name_H-M   'P 1'
#
loop_
_entity.id
_entity.type
_entity.pdbx_description
1 polymer ?
#
loop_
_entity_poly.entity_id
_entity_poly.type
_entity_poly.pdbx_seq_one_letter_code
_entity_poly.pdbx_strand_id
1 'polypeptide(L)'
;MVVLEKILTAEQVGRRVNSAVAESNLFEMECVHVGNLVGCLRLMLHDLVGCISTASLPLYDRPIVRIVTEVSKNLERALTLVRKCKRCTLFRRFVTGKHATDFPRIFALLESSIADMNWLLNLFNPNLGYASKEPDLSVPPIAIKDPVISWVWVFIATVEMSLLKNRIEAADNLAKKRFNF
;
A
#
# COMPACT_ATOMS: atom_id res chain seq x y z
N MET A 1 5.00 -0.91 18.65
CA MET A 1 3.66 -0.32 18.93
C MET A 1 3.25 0.71 17.88
N VAL A 2 4.08 1.72 17.57
CA VAL A 2 3.76 2.80 16.60
C VAL A 2 3.42 2.31 15.18
N VAL A 3 4.07 1.24 14.69
CA VAL A 3 3.83 0.69 13.35
C VAL A 3 2.45 0.02 13.23
N LEU A 4 2.08 -0.81 14.21
CA LEU A 4 0.78 -1.47 14.25
C LEU A 4 -0.36 -0.45 14.28
N GLU A 5 -0.23 0.60 15.10
CA GLU A 5 -1.23 1.67 15.18
C GLU A 5 -1.43 2.36 13.82
N LYS A 6 -0.34 2.61 13.06
CA LYS A 6 -0.43 3.17 11.71
C LYS A 6 -1.18 2.26 10.74
N ILE A 7 -0.94 0.94 10.80
CA ILE A 7 -1.61 -0.02 9.92
C ILE A 7 -3.11 -0.08 10.25
N LEU A 8 -3.45 -0.19 11.54
CA LEU A 8 -4.84 -0.21 12.01
C LEU A 8 -5.58 1.10 11.66
N THR A 9 -4.89 2.23 11.71
CA THR A 9 -5.43 3.52 11.26
C THR A 9 -5.74 3.49 9.77
N ALA A 10 -4.83 3.00 8.93
CA ALA A 10 -5.06 2.87 7.50
C ALA A 10 -6.25 1.95 7.19
N GLU A 11 -6.37 0.80 7.87
CA GLU A 11 -7.54 -0.07 7.73
C GLU A 11 -8.84 0.65 8.11
N GLN A 12 -8.83 1.44 9.19
CA GLN A 12 -9.99 2.19 9.64
C GLN A 12 -10.43 3.23 8.61
N VAL A 13 -9.49 3.90 7.94
CA VAL A 13 -9.81 4.77 6.81
C VAL A 13 -10.44 3.95 5.67
N GLY A 14 -9.87 2.79 5.33
CA GLY A 14 -10.44 1.90 4.32
C GLY A 14 -11.88 1.47 4.64
N ARG A 15 -12.19 1.14 5.91
CA ARG A 15 -13.56 0.84 6.34
C ARG A 15 -14.51 2.02 6.10
N ARG A 16 -14.07 3.25 6.45
CA ARG A 16 -14.84 4.48 6.21
C ARG A 16 -15.09 4.73 4.72
N VAL A 17 -14.17 4.37 3.82
CA VAL A 17 -14.39 4.46 2.37
C VAL A 17 -15.49 3.51 1.94
N ASN A 18 -15.43 2.23 2.32
CA ASN A 18 -16.46 1.25 1.96
C ASN A 18 -17.85 1.64 2.49
N SER A 19 -17.94 2.19 3.70
CA SER A 19 -19.19 2.77 4.22
C SER A 19 -19.68 3.92 3.35
N ALA A 20 -18.81 4.85 2.96
CA ALA A 20 -19.17 5.95 2.09
C ALA A 20 -19.60 5.50 0.67
N VAL A 21 -19.01 4.40 0.15
CA VAL A 21 -19.43 3.78 -1.12
C VAL A 21 -20.85 3.25 -1.02
N ALA A 22 -21.20 2.56 0.07
CA ALA A 22 -22.54 2.05 0.29
C ALA A 22 -23.61 3.15 0.41
N GLU A 23 -23.22 4.36 0.81
CA GLU A 23 -24.09 5.54 0.90
C GLU A 23 -24.12 6.39 -0.38
N SER A 24 -23.30 6.05 -1.39
CA SER A 24 -23.21 6.81 -2.64
C SER A 24 -24.37 6.48 -3.58
N ASN A 25 -24.81 7.47 -4.35
CA ASN A 25 -25.92 7.35 -5.32
C ASN A 25 -25.70 8.24 -6.55
N LEU A 26 -24.45 8.68 -6.76
CA LEU A 26 -23.93 9.30 -7.95
C LEU A 26 -22.66 8.53 -8.33
N PHE A 27 -22.37 8.37 -9.62
CA PHE A 27 -21.17 7.64 -10.08
C PHE A 27 -21.05 6.25 -9.43
N GLU A 28 -22.18 5.53 -9.33
CA GLU A 28 -22.27 4.28 -8.57
C GLU A 28 -21.27 3.23 -9.04
N MET A 29 -21.07 3.11 -10.36
CA MET A 29 -20.10 2.17 -10.93
C MET A 29 -18.67 2.52 -10.49
N GLU A 30 -18.30 3.79 -10.56
CA GLU A 30 -16.98 4.27 -10.16
C GLU A 30 -16.77 4.12 -8.64
N CYS A 31 -17.78 4.43 -7.83
CA CYS A 31 -17.74 4.23 -6.38
C CYS A 31 -17.60 2.75 -6.00
N VAL A 32 -18.31 1.85 -6.68
CA VAL A 32 -18.16 0.40 -6.49
C VAL A 32 -16.74 -0.04 -6.85
N HIS A 33 -16.16 0.47 -7.94
CA HIS A 33 -14.78 0.15 -8.30
C HIS A 33 -13.77 0.64 -7.25
N VAL A 34 -13.92 1.87 -6.72
CA VAL A 34 -13.12 2.34 -5.56
C VAL A 34 -13.26 1.37 -4.39
N GLY A 35 -14.48 0.95 -4.06
CA GLY A 35 -14.76 0.03 -2.96
C GLY A 35 -14.06 -1.32 -3.11
N ASN A 36 -13.97 -1.86 -4.33
CA ASN A 36 -13.26 -3.10 -4.61
C ASN A 36 -11.75 -2.97 -4.40
N LEU A 37 -11.12 -1.91 -4.93
CA LEU A 37 -9.69 -1.66 -4.74
C LEU A 37 -9.34 -1.44 -3.27
N VAL A 38 -10.18 -0.68 -2.54
CA VAL A 38 -10.01 -0.45 -1.10
C VAL A 38 -10.24 -1.73 -0.30
N GLY A 39 -11.19 -2.57 -0.71
CA GLY A 39 -11.40 -3.90 -0.14
C GLY A 39 -10.14 -4.76 -0.21
N CYS A 40 -9.49 -4.79 -1.37
CA CYS A 40 -8.20 -5.47 -1.55
C CYS A 40 -7.11 -4.92 -0.62
N LEU A 41 -6.91 -3.59 -0.60
CA LEU A 41 -5.94 -2.95 0.29
C LEU A 41 -6.17 -3.26 1.76
N ARG A 42 -7.43 -3.33 2.20
CA ARG A 42 -7.77 -3.68 3.59
C ARG A 42 -7.36 -5.11 3.95
N LEU A 43 -7.57 -6.07 3.04
CA LEU A 43 -7.12 -7.45 3.26
C LEU A 43 -5.59 -7.52 3.37
N MET A 44 -4.88 -6.82 2.50
CA MET A 44 -3.41 -6.75 2.54
C MET A 44 -2.88 -6.09 3.82
N LEU A 45 -3.53 -5.02 4.29
CA LEU A 45 -3.19 -4.38 5.57
C LEU A 45 -3.42 -5.33 6.75
N HIS A 46 -4.52 -6.08 6.74
CA HIS A 46 -4.83 -7.07 7.75
C HIS A 46 -3.78 -8.20 7.78
N ASP A 47 -3.40 -8.71 6.62
CA ASP A 47 -2.38 -9.76 6.55
C ASP A 47 -1.00 -9.25 6.99
N LEU A 48 -0.69 -7.99 6.72
CA LEU A 48 0.52 -7.34 7.23
C LEU A 48 0.52 -7.27 8.77
N VAL A 49 -0.63 -6.99 9.40
CA VAL A 49 -0.75 -7.08 10.88
C VAL A 49 -0.42 -8.49 11.36
N GLY A 50 -0.92 -9.52 10.67
CA GLY A 50 -0.61 -10.92 10.97
C GLY A 50 0.90 -11.22 10.87
N CYS A 51 1.54 -10.79 9.78
CA CYS A 51 2.98 -10.96 9.56
C CYS A 51 3.80 -10.29 10.67
N ILE A 52 3.43 -9.07 11.06
CA ILE A 52 4.15 -8.32 12.10
C ILE A 52 3.93 -8.92 13.49
N SER A 53 2.71 -9.35 13.78
CA SER A 53 2.35 -9.87 15.11
C SER A 53 2.93 -11.26 15.39
N THR A 54 3.27 -12.02 14.35
CA THR A 54 3.83 -13.38 14.45
C THR A 54 5.35 -13.41 14.26
N ALA A 55 5.98 -12.27 13.95
CA ALA A 55 7.41 -12.20 13.74
C ALA A 55 8.19 -12.50 15.04
N SER A 56 9.13 -13.45 14.97
CA SER A 56 10.02 -13.81 16.07
C SER A 56 11.28 -12.96 16.15
N LEU A 57 11.54 -12.14 15.12
CA LEU A 57 12.69 -11.25 15.00
C LEU A 57 12.22 -9.79 14.88
N PRO A 58 13.06 -8.82 15.30
CA PRO A 58 12.82 -7.41 15.02
C PRO A 58 12.66 -7.19 13.51
N LEU A 59 11.64 -6.41 13.15
CA LEU A 59 11.33 -6.11 11.75
C LEU A 59 11.93 -4.76 11.34
N TYR A 60 12.45 -4.72 10.13
CA TYR A 60 12.81 -3.52 9.41
C TYR A 60 11.56 -2.69 9.09
N ASP A 61 11.19 -1.82 10.02
CA ASP A 61 9.94 -1.07 9.98
C ASP A 61 9.91 0.05 8.93
N ARG A 62 11.06 0.45 8.37
CA ARG A 62 11.16 1.63 7.48
C ARG A 62 10.31 1.52 6.20
N PRO A 63 10.36 0.44 5.40
CA PRO A 63 9.49 0.27 4.24
C PRO A 63 8.02 0.19 4.65
N ILE A 64 7.72 -0.46 5.79
CA ILE A 64 6.36 -0.57 6.34
C ILE A 64 5.78 0.83 6.57
N VAL A 65 6.48 1.65 7.38
CA VAL A 65 6.01 2.99 7.74
C VAL A 65 5.83 3.85 6.51
N ARG A 66 6.75 3.81 5.54
CA ARG A 66 6.67 4.65 4.34
C ARG A 66 5.52 4.23 3.42
N ILE A 67 5.37 2.93 3.12
CA ILE A 67 4.32 2.43 2.23
C ILE A 67 2.94 2.62 2.87
N VAL A 68 2.76 2.19 4.13
CA VAL A 68 1.48 2.32 4.84
C VAL A 68 1.04 3.78 4.98
N THR A 69 2.00 4.69 5.18
CA THR A 69 1.69 6.13 5.22
C THR A 69 1.17 6.63 3.87
N GLU A 70 1.75 6.19 2.75
CA GLU A 70 1.29 6.60 1.42
C GLU A 70 -0.05 5.96 1.05
N VAL A 71 -0.25 4.68 1.38
CA VAL A 71 -1.54 3.97 1.27
C VAL A 71 -2.62 4.74 2.05
N SER A 72 -2.36 5.10 3.31
CA SER A 72 -3.29 5.85 4.14
C SER A 72 -3.70 7.20 3.53
N LYS A 73 -2.73 7.96 2.98
CA LYS A 73 -3.04 9.22 2.26
C LYS A 73 -3.92 8.98 1.04
N ASN A 74 -3.67 7.92 0.28
CA ASN A 74 -4.46 7.59 -0.91
C ASN A 74 -5.88 7.13 -0.53
N LEU A 75 -6.04 6.39 0.58
CA LEU A 75 -7.34 6.06 1.15
C LEU A 75 -8.12 7.30 1.60
N GLU A 76 -7.48 8.29 2.24
CA GLU A 76 -8.15 9.55 2.61
C GLU A 76 -8.55 10.39 1.38
N ARG A 77 -7.74 10.37 0.31
CA ARG A 77 -8.11 10.99 -0.98
C ARG A 77 -9.32 10.30 -1.60
N ALA A 78 -9.35 8.98 -1.61
CA ALA A 78 -10.49 8.19 -2.08
C ALA A 78 -11.74 8.48 -1.24
N LEU A 79 -11.62 8.53 0.09
CA LEU A 79 -12.73 8.86 0.99
C LEU A 79 -13.31 10.25 0.69
N THR A 80 -12.44 11.23 0.45
CA THR A 80 -12.83 12.59 0.11
C THR A 80 -13.61 12.65 -1.20
N LEU A 81 -13.22 11.86 -2.21
CA LEU A 81 -13.96 11.77 -3.48
C LEU A 81 -15.31 11.08 -3.30
N VAL A 82 -15.34 9.90 -2.68
CA VAL A 82 -16.56 9.09 -2.52
C VAL A 82 -17.61 9.83 -1.69
N ARG A 83 -17.22 10.58 -0.66
CA ARG A 83 -18.16 11.41 0.12
C ARG A 83 -18.91 12.45 -0.70
N LYS A 84 -18.32 12.93 -1.81
CA LYS A 84 -18.99 13.87 -2.74
C LYS A 84 -20.02 13.18 -3.63
N CYS A 85 -20.02 11.86 -3.68
CA CYS A 85 -20.95 11.04 -4.47
C CYS A 85 -22.24 10.72 -3.73
N LYS A 86 -22.40 11.22 -2.49
CA LYS A 86 -23.66 11.21 -1.74
C LYS A 86 -24.53 12.39 -2.17
N ARG A 87 -25.75 12.12 -2.64
CA ARG A 87 -26.71 13.14 -3.11
C ARG A 87 -27.11 14.10 -1.99
N CYS A 88 -26.62 15.34 -2.09
CA CYS A 88 -27.28 16.49 -1.50
C CYS A 88 -28.18 17.13 -2.56
N THR A 89 -29.47 17.30 -2.24
CA THR A 89 -30.50 17.87 -3.14
C THR A 89 -30.14 19.24 -3.73
N LEU A 90 -29.20 19.96 -3.13
CA LEU A 90 -28.77 21.30 -3.52
C LEU A 90 -27.60 21.36 -4.52
N PHE A 91 -26.86 20.27 -4.76
CA PHE A 91 -25.58 20.33 -5.51
C PHE A 91 -25.55 19.56 -6.84
N ARG A 92 -26.70 19.02 -7.29
CA ARG A 92 -26.80 18.13 -8.46
C ARG A 92 -26.16 18.70 -9.75
N ARG A 93 -26.15 20.03 -9.93
CA ARG A 93 -25.71 20.67 -11.19
C ARG A 93 -24.21 21.04 -11.24
N PHE A 94 -23.54 21.14 -10.08
CA PHE A 94 -22.12 21.51 -10.02
C PHE A 94 -21.18 20.30 -9.87
N VAL A 95 -21.71 19.15 -9.46
CA VAL A 95 -20.95 17.93 -9.11
C VAL A 95 -20.64 17.06 -10.34
N THR A 96 -21.50 17.06 -11.38
CA THR A 96 -21.37 16.11 -12.50
C THR A 96 -20.22 16.40 -13.46
N GLY A 97 -19.81 17.66 -13.65
CA GLY A 97 -18.79 18.02 -14.65
C GLY A 97 -17.33 17.89 -14.19
N LYS A 98 -17.04 18.13 -12.90
CA LYS A 98 -15.66 18.16 -12.38
C LYS A 98 -15.18 16.83 -11.77
N HIS A 99 -16.10 15.98 -11.30
CA HIS A 99 -15.73 14.77 -10.57
C HIS A 99 -15.49 13.52 -11.44
N ALA A 100 -16.02 13.48 -12.67
CA ALA A 100 -15.76 12.39 -13.60
C ALA A 100 -14.26 12.23 -13.93
N THR A 101 -13.52 13.35 -13.97
CA THR A 101 -12.06 13.33 -14.22
C THR A 101 -11.22 12.96 -12.99
N ASP A 102 -11.81 12.99 -11.78
CA ASP A 102 -11.08 12.69 -10.54
C ASP A 102 -10.95 11.16 -10.30
N PHE A 103 -11.92 10.37 -10.77
CA PHE A 103 -11.95 8.92 -10.56
C PHE A 103 -10.77 8.17 -11.19
N PRO A 104 -10.40 8.38 -12.47
CA PRO A 104 -9.25 7.70 -13.06
C PRO A 104 -7.95 7.93 -12.27
N ARG A 105 -7.78 9.14 -11.72
CA ARG A 105 -6.63 9.45 -10.87
C ARG A 105 -6.67 8.68 -9.55
N ILE A 106 -7.84 8.58 -8.90
CA ILE A 106 -7.99 7.79 -7.68
C ILE A 106 -7.75 6.30 -7.94
N PHE A 107 -8.23 5.75 -9.07
CA PHE A 107 -7.97 4.36 -9.45
C PHE A 107 -6.48 4.09 -9.55
N ALA A 108 -5.76 4.90 -10.32
CA ALA A 108 -4.31 4.76 -10.47
C ALA A 108 -3.54 4.86 -9.13
N LEU A 109 -3.97 5.74 -8.22
CA LEU A 109 -3.36 5.83 -6.88
C LEU A 109 -3.61 4.58 -6.03
N LEU A 110 -4.81 4.01 -6.10
CA LEU A 110 -5.17 2.80 -5.34
C LEU A 110 -4.51 1.55 -5.92
N GLU A 111 -4.47 1.40 -7.24
CA GLU A 111 -3.75 0.31 -7.92
C GLU A 111 -2.24 0.36 -7.63
N SER A 112 -1.64 1.57 -7.66
CA SER A 112 -0.26 1.78 -7.22
C SER A 112 -0.06 1.36 -5.77
N SER A 113 -1.02 1.70 -4.89
CA SER A 113 -0.98 1.32 -3.48
C SER A 113 -1.06 -0.20 -3.30
N ILE A 114 -1.85 -0.90 -4.14
CA ILE A 114 -1.93 -2.38 -4.13
C ILE A 114 -0.58 -2.98 -4.55
N ALA A 115 0.04 -2.46 -5.61
CA ALA A 115 1.34 -2.91 -6.06
C ALA A 115 2.44 -2.66 -4.99
N ASP A 116 2.43 -1.50 -4.32
CA ASP A 116 3.33 -1.20 -3.21
C ASP A 116 3.13 -2.17 -2.02
N MET A 117 1.88 -2.43 -1.64
CA MET A 117 1.54 -3.38 -0.58
C MET A 117 1.91 -4.81 -0.95
N ASN A 118 1.76 -5.21 -2.21
CA ASN A 118 2.13 -6.54 -2.69
C ASN A 118 3.65 -6.73 -2.60
N TRP A 119 4.40 -5.75 -3.07
CA TRP A 119 5.86 -5.74 -2.91
C TRP A 119 6.27 -5.86 -1.44
N LEU A 120 5.62 -5.08 -0.56
CA LEU A 120 5.87 -5.13 0.87
C LEU A 120 5.55 -6.51 1.44
N LEU A 121 4.37 -7.07 1.19
CA LEU A 121 3.99 -8.39 1.71
C LEU A 121 4.93 -9.50 1.22
N ASN A 122 5.40 -9.45 -0.03
CA ASN A 122 6.37 -10.43 -0.53
C ASN A 122 7.75 -10.29 0.16
N LEU A 123 8.13 -9.08 0.60
CA LEU A 123 9.36 -8.87 1.37
C LEU A 123 9.30 -9.54 2.75
N PHE A 124 8.13 -9.55 3.40
CA PHE A 124 7.97 -10.07 4.77
C PHE A 124 7.45 -11.52 4.82
N ASN A 125 6.63 -11.92 3.85
CA ASN A 125 6.01 -13.23 3.77
C ASN A 125 5.72 -13.62 2.31
N PRO A 126 6.71 -14.17 1.59
CA PRO A 126 6.55 -14.54 0.18
C PRO A 126 5.53 -15.67 -0.07
N ASN A 127 5.10 -16.39 0.98
CA ASN A 127 4.14 -17.50 0.87
C ASN A 127 2.67 -17.03 0.83
N LEU A 128 2.41 -15.73 1.00
CA LEU A 128 1.07 -15.16 1.12
C LEU A 128 0.31 -15.09 -0.22
N GLY A 129 0.95 -15.45 -1.34
CA GLY A 129 0.29 -15.69 -2.63
C GLY A 129 -0.12 -14.45 -3.42
N TYR A 130 0.30 -13.24 -3.03
CA TYR A 130 -0.05 -12.00 -3.72
C TYR A 130 0.75 -11.73 -5.02
N ALA A 131 1.89 -12.40 -5.28
CA ALA A 131 2.51 -12.54 -6.61
C ALA A 131 3.65 -13.60 -6.68
N SER A 132 4.04 -13.91 -7.93
CA SER A 132 4.87 -15.04 -8.42
C SER A 132 6.31 -14.70 -8.79
N LYS A 133 6.86 -13.57 -8.36
CA LYS A 133 8.27 -13.19 -8.58
C LYS A 133 8.90 -12.68 -7.30
N GLU A 134 10.14 -13.11 -7.05
CA GLU A 134 10.94 -12.66 -5.92
C GLU A 134 11.01 -11.12 -5.88
N PRO A 135 10.88 -10.49 -4.70
CA PRO A 135 10.94 -9.03 -4.51
C PRO A 135 12.16 -8.38 -5.17
N ASP A 136 13.25 -9.13 -5.29
CA ASP A 136 14.58 -8.71 -5.77
C ASP A 136 14.58 -8.09 -7.17
N LEU A 137 13.55 -8.34 -8.00
CA LEU A 137 13.48 -7.86 -9.38
C LEU A 137 12.39 -6.81 -9.66
N SER A 138 11.52 -6.50 -8.69
CA SER A 138 10.42 -5.54 -8.90
C SER A 138 10.60 -4.28 -8.06
N VAL A 139 10.54 -3.11 -8.71
CA VAL A 139 10.58 -1.81 -8.02
C VAL A 139 9.14 -1.43 -7.67
N PRO A 140 8.81 -1.21 -6.39
CA PRO A 140 7.47 -0.77 -6.00
C PRO A 140 7.21 0.64 -6.54
N PRO A 141 5.98 0.96 -6.99
CA PRO A 141 5.64 2.29 -7.49
C PRO A 141 6.11 3.47 -6.63
N ILE A 142 6.09 3.35 -5.31
CA ILE A 142 6.57 4.39 -4.36
C ILE A 142 8.05 4.74 -4.53
N ALA A 143 8.83 3.83 -5.12
CA ALA A 143 10.26 3.95 -5.37
C ALA A 143 10.60 4.23 -6.85
N ILE A 144 9.61 4.39 -7.73
CA ILE A 144 9.88 4.50 -9.18
C ILE A 144 10.79 5.69 -9.55
N LYS A 145 10.75 6.77 -8.75
CA LYS A 145 11.59 7.97 -8.92
C LYS A 145 12.99 7.82 -8.33
N ASP A 146 13.18 6.87 -7.43
CA ASP A 146 14.45 6.57 -6.77
C ASP A 146 14.53 5.05 -6.53
N PRO A 147 14.79 4.26 -7.59
CA PRO A 147 14.75 2.80 -7.48
C PRO A 147 15.77 2.25 -6.49
N VAL A 148 16.88 2.98 -6.26
CA VAL A 148 17.93 2.61 -5.31
C VAL A 148 17.36 2.36 -3.92
N ILE A 149 16.35 3.13 -3.50
CA ILE A 149 15.76 2.96 -2.17
C ILE A 149 15.09 1.60 -1.98
N SER A 150 14.46 1.04 -3.03
CA SER A 150 13.84 -0.28 -2.94
C SER A 150 14.87 -1.38 -2.73
N TRP A 151 16.01 -1.30 -3.42
CA TRP A 151 17.11 -2.24 -3.22
C TRP A 151 17.71 -2.14 -1.84
N VAL A 152 17.93 -0.91 -1.35
CA VAL A 152 18.43 -0.69 0.02
C VAL A 152 17.49 -1.33 1.03
N TRP A 153 16.17 -1.23 0.85
CA TRP A 153 15.22 -1.87 1.74
C TRP A 153 15.29 -3.40 1.69
N VAL A 154 15.37 -4.00 0.50
CA VAL A 154 15.53 -5.45 0.35
C VAL A 154 16.79 -5.92 1.08
N PHE A 155 17.94 -5.30 0.80
CA PHE A 155 19.20 -5.72 1.42
C PHE A 155 19.20 -5.59 2.94
N ILE A 156 18.67 -4.51 3.50
CA ILE A 156 18.57 -4.35 4.96
C ILE A 156 17.63 -5.40 5.54
N ALA A 157 16.46 -5.62 4.94
CA ALA A 157 15.52 -6.64 5.38
C ALA A 157 16.14 -8.04 5.33
N THR A 158 16.90 -8.39 4.27
CA THR A 158 17.62 -9.66 4.19
C THR A 158 18.63 -9.79 5.32
N VAL A 159 19.41 -8.75 5.62
CA VAL A 159 20.39 -8.77 6.73
C VAL A 159 19.71 -8.92 8.10
N GLU A 160 18.57 -8.26 8.32
CA GLU A 160 17.90 -8.23 9.62
C GLU A 160 17.01 -9.47 9.88
N MET A 161 16.35 -10.00 8.86
CA MET A 161 15.25 -10.97 9.02
C MET A 161 15.54 -12.37 8.49
N SER A 162 16.55 -12.56 7.63
CA SER A 162 16.78 -13.88 7.01
C SER A 162 17.56 -14.84 7.93
N LEU A 163 17.72 -16.10 7.50
CA LEU A 163 18.61 -17.06 8.19
C LEU A 163 20.08 -16.64 8.05
N LEU A 164 20.93 -17.01 9.01
CA LEU A 164 22.34 -16.58 9.09
C LEU A 164 23.10 -16.70 7.76
N LYS A 165 22.88 -17.78 7.00
CA LYS A 165 23.49 -18.00 5.68
C LYS A 165 23.13 -16.88 4.68
N ASN A 166 21.86 -16.51 4.59
CA ASN A 166 21.36 -15.47 3.70
C ASN A 166 21.81 -14.07 4.17
N ARG A 167 21.98 -13.87 5.49
CA ARG A 167 22.54 -12.63 6.04
C ARG A 167 23.99 -12.40 5.61
N ILE A 168 24.82 -13.46 5.68
CA ILE A 168 26.24 -13.40 5.28
C ILE A 168 26.34 -13.06 3.80
N GLU A 169 25.57 -13.74 2.95
CA GLU A 169 25.56 -13.48 1.50
C GLU A 169 25.09 -12.06 1.14
N ALA A 170 24.03 -11.57 1.80
CA ALA A 170 23.54 -10.21 1.61
C ALA A 170 24.56 -9.15 2.05
N ALA A 171 25.22 -9.35 3.19
CA ALA A 171 26.26 -8.45 3.68
C ALA A 171 27.46 -8.38 2.72
N ASP A 172 27.87 -9.52 2.16
CA ASP A 172 28.95 -9.61 1.17
C ASP A 172 28.57 -8.90 -0.14
N ASN A 173 27.33 -9.05 -0.60
CA ASN A 173 26.80 -8.34 -1.77
C ASN A 173 26.70 -6.82 -1.56
N LEU A 174 26.29 -6.39 -0.36
CA LEU A 174 26.30 -4.97 0.04
C LEU A 174 27.71 -4.39 0.04
N ALA A 175 28.68 -5.10 0.63
CA ALA A 175 30.06 -4.64 0.73
C ALA A 175 30.76 -4.55 -0.64
N LYS A 176 30.42 -5.46 -1.57
CA LYS A 176 31.00 -5.50 -2.93
C LYS A 176 30.34 -4.52 -3.90
N LYS A 177 29.11 -4.08 -3.65
CA LYS A 177 28.44 -3.08 -4.50
C LYS A 177 29.07 -1.71 -4.30
N ARG A 178 29.92 -1.31 -5.24
CA ARG A 178 30.34 0.09 -5.41
C ARG A 178 29.15 0.88 -5.96
N PHE A 179 28.44 1.61 -5.10
CA PHE A 179 27.42 2.55 -5.54
C PHE A 179 28.12 3.71 -6.27
N ASN A 180 28.23 3.62 -7.59
CA ASN A 180 28.58 4.77 -8.41
C ASN A 180 27.30 5.61 -8.57
N PHE A 181 27.26 6.74 -7.86
CA PHE A 181 26.19 7.73 -7.93
C PHE A 181 26.32 8.58 -9.19
#